data_AF-A0A4R4MTM3-F1
#
_entry.id   AF-A0A4R4MTM3-F1
#
_cell.length_a   1.000
_cell.length_b   1.000
_cell.length_c   1.000
_cell.angle_alpha   90.00
_cell.angle_beta   90.00
_cell.angle_gamma   90.00
#
_symmetry.space_group_name_H-M   'P 1'
#
loop_
_entity.id
_entity.type
_entity.pdbx_description
1 polymer ?
#
loop_
_entity_poly.entity_id
_entity_poly.type
_entity_poly.pdbx_seq_one_letter_code
_entity_poly.pdbx_strand_id
1 'polypeptide(L)'
;MKSDVVYRASPAALSDVRGIGVVQAGASDEVGYDDGVVVTNTLVMDVGSARVEEAVDKAASLLQQRGWVTAGKKQPWTVFVESARRGAHLALSSFSADRLARHQGMLESLDMKFATTESAVIIEANVYPEDSSVVTA
;
A
#
# COMPACT_ATOMS: atom_id res chain seq x y z
N MET A 1 -31.52 5.17 7.95
CA MET A 1 -30.39 4.51 7.26
C MET A 1 -29.18 5.37 7.57
N LYS A 2 -28.30 4.98 8.49
CA LYS A 2 -27.04 5.70 8.67
C LYS A 2 -26.28 5.51 7.36
N SER A 3 -25.87 6.60 6.73
CA SER A 3 -25.01 6.51 5.55
C SER A 3 -23.72 5.84 6.00
N ASP A 4 -23.42 4.66 5.48
CA ASP A 4 -22.13 4.01 5.73
C ASP A 4 -21.05 4.90 5.11
N VAL A 5 -20.29 5.62 5.95
CA VAL A 5 -19.19 6.44 5.47
C VAL A 5 -18.15 5.49 4.88
N VAL A 6 -17.71 5.74 3.65
CA VAL A 6 -16.68 4.93 2.99
C VAL A 6 -15.38 5.71 2.93
N TYR A 7 -14.37 5.24 3.67
CA TYR A 7 -13.02 5.78 3.69
C TYR A 7 -12.19 5.12 2.60
N ARG A 8 -11.93 5.86 1.52
CA ARG A 8 -11.20 5.39 0.33
C ARG A 8 -10.07 6.32 -0.01
N ALA A 9 -8.90 5.76 -0.34
CA ALA A 9 -7.80 6.52 -0.90
C ALA A 9 -8.24 7.26 -2.18
N SER A 10 -7.97 8.56 -2.25
CA SER A 10 -8.39 9.37 -3.39
C SER A 10 -7.79 8.85 -4.70
N PRO A 11 -8.45 9.09 -5.87
CA PRO A 11 -7.87 8.72 -7.16
C PRO A 11 -6.48 9.30 -7.40
N ALA A 12 -6.23 10.50 -6.86
CA ALA A 12 -4.92 11.14 -6.91
C ALA A 12 -3.86 10.40 -6.08
N ALA A 13 -4.22 9.89 -4.89
CA ALA A 13 -3.34 9.05 -4.09
C ALA A 13 -2.95 7.76 -4.83
N LEU A 14 -3.96 7.06 -5.39
CA LEU A 14 -3.73 5.83 -6.14
C LEU A 14 -2.95 6.09 -7.45
N SER A 15 -3.14 7.25 -8.07
CA SER A 15 -2.36 7.66 -9.24
C SER A 15 -0.90 7.93 -8.89
N ASP A 16 -0.60 8.51 -7.72
CA ASP A 16 0.78 8.68 -7.27
C ASP A 16 1.44 7.32 -7.06
N VAL A 17 0.76 6.39 -6.38
CA VAL A 17 1.25 5.03 -6.13
C VAL A 17 1.49 4.28 -7.43
N ARG A 18 0.52 4.25 -8.35
CA ARG A 18 0.68 3.57 -9.64
C ARG A 18 1.74 4.22 -10.52
N GLY A 19 2.08 5.49 -10.27
CA GLY A 19 3.07 6.24 -11.02
C GLY A 19 4.53 5.96 -10.64
N ILE A 20 4.81 5.17 -9.59
CA ILE A 20 6.20 4.88 -9.18
C ILE A 20 6.77 3.59 -9.79
N GLY A 21 5.96 2.83 -10.55
CA GLY A 21 6.38 1.55 -11.09
C GLY A 21 5.31 0.86 -11.94
N VAL A 22 5.51 -0.43 -12.21
CA VAL A 22 4.55 -1.27 -12.94
C VAL A 22 3.72 -2.06 -11.94
N VAL A 23 2.39 -1.95 -12.03
CA VAL A 23 1.47 -2.77 -11.24
C VAL A 23 1.51 -4.21 -11.75
N GLN A 24 2.03 -5.13 -10.94
CA GLN A 24 2.04 -6.57 -11.26
C GLN A 24 0.69 -7.22 -10.92
N ALA A 25 0.13 -6.86 -9.77
CA ALA A 25 -1.14 -7.33 -9.24
C ALA A 25 -1.79 -6.28 -8.33
N GLY A 26 -3.09 -6.42 -8.08
CA GLY A 26 -3.80 -5.58 -7.12
C GLY A 26 -5.10 -6.19 -6.62
N ALA A 27 -5.48 -5.84 -5.40
CA ALA A 27 -6.75 -6.19 -4.79
C ALA A 27 -7.29 -5.01 -3.97
N SER A 28 -8.54 -5.13 -3.53
CA SER A 28 -9.14 -4.19 -2.60
C SER A 28 -9.96 -4.96 -1.59
N ASP A 29 -9.75 -4.64 -0.31
CA ASP A 29 -10.50 -5.23 0.80
C ASP A 29 -11.30 -4.15 1.51
N GLU A 30 -12.46 -4.53 2.02
CA GLU A 30 -13.35 -3.67 2.80
C GLU A 30 -13.35 -4.15 4.25
N VAL A 31 -12.99 -3.24 5.16
CA VAL A 31 -12.98 -3.50 6.60
C VAL A 31 -13.99 -2.58 7.26
N GLY A 32 -14.98 -3.17 7.95
CA GLY A 32 -15.97 -2.42 8.72
C GLY A 32 -15.39 -1.88 10.03
N TYR A 33 -15.70 -0.63 10.32
CA TYR A 33 -15.42 0.10 11.55
C TYR A 33 -16.74 0.64 12.13
N ASP A 34 -16.71 1.09 13.38
CA ASP A 34 -17.90 1.59 14.09
C ASP A 34 -18.58 2.77 13.38
N ASP A 35 -17.82 3.53 12.59
CA ASP A 35 -18.24 4.75 11.91
C ASP A 35 -18.31 4.64 10.37
N GLY A 36 -17.92 3.50 9.80
CA GLY A 36 -17.89 3.32 8.34
C GLY A 36 -17.13 2.10 7.85
N VAL A 37 -16.79 2.11 6.55
CA VAL A 37 -16.01 1.05 5.90
C VAL A 37 -14.72 1.66 5.35
N VAL A 38 -13.58 1.08 5.72
CA VAL A 38 -12.27 1.44 5.14
C VAL A 38 -12.00 0.52 3.97
N VAL A 39 -11.72 1.11 2.81
CA VAL A 39 -11.27 0.40 1.61
C VAL A 39 -9.75 0.44 1.54
N THR A 40 -9.12 -0.70 1.77
CA THR A 40 -7.66 -0.85 1.63
C THR A 40 -7.35 -1.35 0.23
N ASN A 41 -6.51 -0.61 -0.50
CA ASN A 41 -6.05 -1.01 -1.83
C ASN A 41 -4.65 -1.61 -1.69
N THR A 42 -4.49 -2.90 -1.98
CA THR A 42 -3.18 -3.56 -1.98
C THR A 42 -2.68 -3.69 -3.40
N LEU A 43 -1.48 -3.21 -3.67
CA LEU A 43 -0.81 -3.30 -4.97
C LEU A 43 0.55 -3.99 -4.82
N VAL A 44 0.86 -4.90 -5.73
CA VAL A 44 2.21 -5.45 -5.91
C VAL A 44 2.86 -4.71 -7.06
N MET A 45 3.95 -4.03 -6.76
CA MET A 45 4.58 -3.04 -7.64
C MET A 45 6.02 -3.42 -7.96
N ASP A 46 6.34 -3.48 -9.25
CA ASP A 46 7.73 -3.47 -9.71
C ASP A 46 8.22 -2.03 -9.83
N VAL A 47 9.17 -1.65 -8.99
CA VAL A 47 9.78 -0.31 -9.00
C VAL A 47 11.15 -0.30 -9.67
N GLY A 48 11.52 -1.38 -10.37
CA GLY A 48 12.80 -1.54 -11.05
C GLY A 48 13.98 -1.63 -10.08
N SER A 49 13.81 -2.34 -8.97
CA SER A 49 14.87 -2.64 -8.01
C SER A 49 15.49 -4.01 -8.30
N ALA A 50 16.79 -4.16 -8.09
CA ALA A 50 17.47 -5.45 -8.22
C ALA A 50 17.39 -6.30 -6.94
N ARG A 51 17.08 -5.67 -5.79
CA ARG A 51 16.99 -6.32 -4.48
C ARG A 51 15.71 -5.96 -3.76
N VAL A 52 15.26 -6.86 -2.90
CA VAL A 52 14.01 -6.79 -2.15
C VAL A 52 14.03 -5.61 -1.16
N GLU A 53 15.13 -5.45 -0.44
CA GLU A 53 15.32 -4.38 0.56
C GLU A 53 15.37 -3.00 -0.10
N GLU A 54 16.10 -2.91 -1.23
CA GLU A 54 16.23 -1.69 -2.02
C GLU A 54 14.90 -1.26 -2.64
N ALA A 55 13.98 -2.20 -2.88
CA ALA A 55 12.70 -1.91 -3.51
C ALA A 55 11.83 -1.00 -2.62
N VAL A 56 11.78 -1.28 -1.31
CA VAL A 56 10.99 -0.50 -0.36
C VAL A 56 11.52 0.93 -0.22
N ASP A 57 12.83 1.09 -0.05
CA ASP A 57 13.45 2.42 0.07
C ASP A 57 13.34 3.20 -1.26
N LYS A 58 13.43 2.52 -2.41
CA LYS A 58 13.21 3.14 -3.73
C LYS A 58 11.75 3.60 -3.89
N ALA A 59 10.78 2.76 -3.52
CA ALA A 59 9.37 3.12 -3.56
C ALA A 59 9.07 4.33 -2.66
N ALA A 60 9.60 4.34 -1.43
CA ALA A 60 9.48 5.46 -0.51
C ALA A 60 10.07 6.75 -1.11
N SER A 61 11.27 6.67 -1.69
CA SER A 61 11.95 7.82 -2.32
C SER A 61 11.15 8.38 -3.50
N LEU A 62 10.58 7.52 -4.34
CA LEU A 62 9.74 7.93 -5.49
C LEU A 62 8.42 8.59 -5.03
N LEU A 63 7.83 8.10 -3.95
CA LEU A 63 6.64 8.72 -3.35
C LEU A 63 6.99 10.06 -2.70
N GLN A 64 8.14 10.19 -2.06
CA GLN A 64 8.61 11.47 -1.51
C GLN A 64 8.78 12.55 -2.59
N GLN A 65 9.30 12.18 -3.77
CA GLN A 65 9.35 13.09 -4.93
C GLN A 65 7.97 13.58 -5.39
N ARG A 66 6.90 12.86 -5.03
CA ARG A 66 5.50 13.21 -5.29
C ARG A 66 4.82 13.93 -4.11
N GLY A 67 5.57 14.29 -3.07
CA GLY A 67 5.06 15.04 -1.92
C GLY A 67 4.45 14.17 -0.81
N TRP A 68 4.81 12.88 -0.76
CA TRP A 68 4.56 12.03 0.41
C TRP A 68 5.67 12.20 1.45
N VAL A 69 5.37 11.94 2.72
CA VAL A 69 6.31 12.08 3.84
C VAL A 69 6.41 10.75 4.57
N THR A 70 7.60 10.35 5.00
CA THR A 70 7.76 9.16 5.84
C THR A 70 7.23 9.43 7.24
N ALA A 71 6.20 8.67 7.64
CA ALA A 71 5.59 8.74 8.97
C ALA A 71 6.28 7.78 9.97
N GLY A 72 6.93 6.72 9.49
CA GLY A 72 7.65 5.78 10.35
C GLY A 72 8.30 4.64 9.59
N LYS A 73 9.15 3.88 10.29
CA LYS A 73 9.74 2.63 9.79
C LYS A 73 9.62 1.54 10.86
N LYS A 74 9.23 0.33 10.46
CA LYS A 74 9.18 -0.85 11.32
C LYS A 74 10.05 -1.94 10.73
N GLN A 75 10.97 -2.47 11.54
CA GLN A 75 11.86 -3.55 11.12
C GLN A 75 11.08 -4.88 10.94
N PRO A 76 11.51 -5.76 10.01
CA PRO A 76 12.71 -5.60 9.19
C PRO A 76 12.52 -4.71 7.95
N TRP A 77 11.34 -4.65 7.31
CA TRP A 77 11.21 -4.03 5.97
C TRP A 77 9.88 -3.30 5.72
N THR A 78 9.32 -2.60 6.70
CA THR A 78 8.10 -1.79 6.50
C THR A 78 8.38 -0.29 6.65
N VAL A 79 7.95 0.49 5.67
CA VAL A 79 8.00 1.96 5.71
C VAL A 79 6.58 2.49 5.61
N PHE A 80 6.19 3.36 6.53
CA PHE A 80 4.93 4.09 6.49
C PHE A 80 5.17 5.45 5.87
N VAL A 81 4.36 5.80 4.87
CA VAL A 81 4.35 7.14 4.29
C VAL A 81 2.93 7.69 4.28
N GLU A 82 2.81 9.00 4.34
CA GLU A 82 1.52 9.69 4.34
C GLU A 82 1.58 10.94 3.47
N SER A 83 0.40 11.43 3.08
CA SER A 83 0.31 12.72 2.42
C SER A 83 -0.94 13.44 2.90
N ALA A 84 -0.75 14.50 3.68
CA ALA A 84 -1.84 15.39 4.10
C ALA A 84 -2.59 15.95 2.89
N ARG A 85 -1.88 16.26 1.80
CA ARG A 85 -2.49 16.71 0.53
C ARG A 85 -3.41 15.65 -0.09
N ARG A 86 -3.10 14.38 0.09
CA ARG A 86 -3.88 13.26 -0.47
C ARG A 86 -4.88 12.67 0.52
N GLY A 87 -4.78 13.04 1.80
CA GLY A 87 -5.57 12.49 2.91
C GLY A 87 -5.41 10.98 3.03
N ALA A 88 -4.20 10.44 2.82
CA ALA A 88 -3.98 9.01 2.72
C ALA A 88 -2.68 8.56 3.40
N HIS A 89 -2.68 7.32 3.87
CA HIS A 89 -1.53 6.62 4.44
C HIS A 89 -1.21 5.38 3.60
N LEU A 90 0.07 5.11 3.44
CA LEU A 90 0.57 3.92 2.76
C LEU A 90 1.48 3.13 3.69
N ALA A 91 1.33 1.82 3.69
CA ALA A 91 2.34 0.90 4.18
C ALA A 91 3.08 0.29 2.98
N LEU A 92 4.39 0.44 2.96
CA LEU A 92 5.29 -0.14 1.98
C LEU A 92 6.02 -1.30 2.64
N SER A 93 5.93 -2.50 2.07
CA SER A 93 6.70 -3.64 2.55
C SER A 93 7.30 -4.44 1.40
N SER A 94 8.38 -5.15 1.68
CA SER A 94 8.92 -6.13 0.75
C SER A 94 7.88 -7.18 0.35
N PHE A 95 8.02 -7.70 -0.85
CA PHE A 95 7.22 -8.84 -1.28
C PHE A 95 7.42 -10.04 -0.34
N SER A 96 6.30 -10.65 0.05
CA SER A 96 6.25 -11.92 0.76
C SER A 96 4.93 -12.59 0.41
N ALA A 97 5.00 -13.82 -0.11
CA ALA A 97 3.82 -14.59 -0.51
C ALA A 97 2.83 -14.76 0.67
N ASP A 98 3.33 -14.96 1.89
CA ASP A 98 2.50 -15.09 3.10
C ASP A 98 1.66 -13.84 3.37
N ARG A 99 2.20 -12.64 3.09
CA ARG A 99 1.43 -11.39 3.22
C ARG A 99 0.33 -11.28 2.18
N LEU A 100 0.48 -11.95 1.04
CA LEU A 100 -0.51 -11.94 -0.04
C LEU A 100 -1.52 -13.07 0.06
N ALA A 101 -1.26 -14.12 0.84
CA ALA A 101 -2.17 -15.23 1.05
C ALA A 101 -3.54 -14.79 1.61
N ARG A 102 -3.61 -13.62 2.27
CA ARG A 102 -4.86 -13.02 2.75
C ARG A 102 -5.70 -12.35 1.66
N HIS A 103 -5.12 -12.07 0.48
CA HIS A 103 -5.78 -11.40 -0.63
C HIS A 103 -6.16 -12.44 -1.69
N GLN A 104 -7.44 -12.83 -1.70
CA GLN A 104 -7.94 -13.85 -2.62
C GLN A 104 -7.65 -13.48 -4.08
N GLY A 105 -7.08 -14.41 -4.85
CA GLY A 105 -6.77 -14.23 -6.27
C GLY A 105 -5.52 -13.40 -6.58
N MET A 106 -4.87 -12.77 -5.59
CA MET A 106 -3.66 -11.97 -5.86
C MET A 106 -2.47 -12.87 -6.22
N LEU A 107 -2.27 -13.98 -5.52
CA LEU A 107 -1.23 -14.95 -5.85
C LEU A 107 -1.43 -15.57 -7.25
N GLU A 108 -2.67 -15.89 -7.61
CA GLU A 108 -3.03 -16.39 -8.94
C GLU A 108 -2.71 -15.36 -10.04
N SER A 109 -2.98 -14.07 -9.78
CA SER A 109 -2.63 -13.00 -10.71
C SER A 109 -1.13 -12.78 -10.90
N LEU A 110 -0.32 -13.23 -9.92
CA LEU A 110 1.14 -13.21 -9.96
C LEU A 110 1.73 -14.45 -10.61
N ASP A 111 1.06 -15.62 -10.56
CA ASP A 111 1.50 -16.91 -11.12
C ASP A 111 1.85 -16.85 -12.61
N MET A 112 1.32 -15.85 -13.31
CA MET A 112 1.65 -15.59 -14.72
C MET A 112 2.91 -14.73 -14.95
N LYS A 113 3.67 -14.29 -13.91
CA LYS A 113 4.75 -13.27 -14.02
C LYS A 113 6.06 -13.58 -13.25
N PHE A 114 6.45 -14.85 -13.14
CA PHE A 114 7.41 -15.36 -12.15
C PHE A 114 8.93 -15.17 -12.40
N ALA A 115 9.41 -13.97 -12.73
CA ALA A 115 10.87 -13.70 -12.69
C ALA A 115 11.26 -12.38 -12.00
N THR A 116 10.33 -11.42 -11.83
CA THR A 116 10.63 -10.09 -11.25
C THR A 116 9.82 -9.79 -9.98
N THR A 117 9.02 -10.74 -9.49
CA THR A 117 8.11 -10.52 -8.34
C THR A 117 8.84 -10.50 -6.99
N GLU A 118 9.99 -11.19 -6.87
CA GLU A 118 10.76 -11.20 -5.61
C GLU A 118 11.29 -9.81 -5.24
N SER A 119 11.62 -8.99 -6.24
CA SER A 119 12.09 -7.60 -6.07
C SER A 119 10.94 -6.57 -6.00
N ALA A 120 9.68 -7.03 -5.93
CA ALA A 120 8.52 -6.17 -5.89
C ALA A 120 8.26 -5.59 -4.48
N VAL A 121 7.47 -4.52 -4.44
CA VAL A 121 6.99 -3.88 -3.22
C VAL A 121 5.49 -4.11 -3.11
N ILE A 122 5.04 -4.52 -1.94
CA ILE A 122 3.62 -4.49 -1.56
C ILE A 122 3.33 -3.09 -1.02
N ILE A 123 2.33 -2.43 -1.61
CA ILE A 123 1.86 -1.12 -1.19
C ILE A 123 0.40 -1.23 -0.79
N GLU A 124 0.11 -0.98 0.48
CA GLU A 124 -1.23 -0.96 1.04
C GLU A 124 -1.63 0.50 1.23
N ALA A 125 -2.68 0.94 0.53
CA ALA A 125 -3.18 2.31 0.58
C ALA A 125 -4.54 2.38 1.28
N ASN A 126 -4.62 3.18 2.34
CA ASN A 126 -5.82 3.32 3.15
C ASN A 126 -5.98 4.75 3.67
N VAL A 127 -7.21 5.06 4.09
CA VAL A 127 -7.58 6.31 4.77
C VAL A 127 -8.14 5.91 6.12
N TYR A 128 -7.57 6.46 7.18
CA TYR A 128 -8.05 6.20 8.53
C TYR A 128 -9.15 7.20 8.89
N PRO A 129 -10.26 6.76 9.52
CA PRO A 129 -11.18 7.70 10.16
C PRO A 129 -10.45 8.56 11.18
N GLU A 130 -10.83 9.83 11.32
CA GLU A 130 -10.10 10.84 12.12
C GLU A 130 -9.90 10.44 13.59
N ASP A 131 -10.71 9.52 14.14
CA ASP A 131 -10.58 8.99 15.51
C ASP A 131 -9.75 7.70 15.63
N SER A 132 -9.29 7.10 14.54
CA SER A 132 -8.50 5.86 14.56
C SER A 132 -7.00 6.11 14.73
N SER A 133 -6.66 6.96 15.72
CA SER A 133 -5.29 7.08 16.21
C SER A 133 -4.79 5.69 16.65
N VAL A 134 -4.00 5.07 15.77
CA VAL A 134 -3.34 3.80 16.05
C VAL A 134 -2.40 4.04 17.22
N VAL A 135 -2.74 3.44 18.36
CA VAL A 135 -1.84 3.19 19.47
C VAL A 135 -0.64 2.44 18.92
N THR A 136 0.43 3.16 18.62
CA THR A 136 1.77 2.58 18.48
C THR A 136 2.26 2.27 19.89
N ALA A 137 2.19 1.01 20.28
CA ALA A 137 3.02 0.42 21.33
C ALA A 137 4.21 -0.31 20.68
#